data_AF-A0A3D5SDU0-F1
#
_entry.id   AF-A0A3D5SDU0-F1
#
_cell.length_a   1.000
_cell.length_b   1.000
_cell.length_c   1.000
_cell.angle_alpha   90.00
_cell.angle_beta   90.00
_cell.angle_gamma   90.00
#
_symmetry.space_group_name_H-M   'P 1'
#
loop_
_entity.id
_entity.type
_entity.pdbx_description
1 polymer ?
#
loop_
_entity_poly.entity_id
_entity_poly.type
_entity_poly.pdbx_seq_one_letter_code
_entity_poly.pdbx_strand_id
1 'polypeptide(L)'
;MNEPHSAIRLGDYKLIDFPVSKRRLLFNVANDISESTDLSEIEPAVTDKLAEQLSQYLDSVNAEKPQDSGSWSRAGKNGTVKSKFFKR
;
A
#
# COMPACT_ATOMS: atom_id res chain seq x y z
N MET A 1 5.62 13.22 2.19
CA MET A 1 6.63 12.17 2.37
C MET A 1 6.29 11.09 1.36
N ASN A 2 7.11 10.93 0.32
CA ASN A 2 6.95 9.85 -0.64
C ASN A 2 7.56 8.61 0.02
N GLU A 3 6.79 7.54 0.17
CA GLU A 3 7.25 6.21 0.57
C GLU A 3 7.15 5.27 -0.63
N PRO A 4 8.12 4.37 -0.89
CA PRO A 4 7.96 3.47 -2.02
C PRO A 4 6.85 2.51 -1.63
N HIS A 5 5.93 2.27 -2.55
CA HIS A 5 4.81 1.41 -2.31
C HIS A 5 4.57 0.57 -3.55
N SER A 6 4.06 -0.62 -3.31
CA SER A 6 3.53 -1.48 -4.35
C SER A 6 2.03 -1.60 -4.16
N ALA A 7 1.30 -1.88 -5.24
CA ALA A 7 -0.13 -2.04 -5.18
C ALA A 7 -0.58 -3.21 -6.04
N ILE A 8 -1.63 -3.88 -5.59
CA ILE A 8 -2.34 -4.90 -6.36
C ILE A 8 -3.82 -4.55 -6.36
N ARG A 9 -4.48 -4.71 -7.51
CA ARG A 9 -5.93 -4.67 -7.63
C ARG A 9 -6.42 -6.03 -8.10
N LEU A 10 -7.38 -6.59 -7.36
CA LEU A 10 -8.03 -7.84 -7.73
C LEU A 10 -9.54 -7.71 -7.49
N GLY A 11 -10.30 -7.75 -8.59
CA GLY A 11 -11.74 -7.49 -8.55
C GLY A 11 -12.03 -6.08 -8.01
N ASP A 12 -12.88 -6.04 -6.98
CA ASP A 12 -13.36 -4.81 -6.36
C ASP A 12 -12.36 -4.20 -5.38
N TYR A 13 -11.33 -4.95 -4.98
CA TYR A 13 -10.39 -4.53 -3.95
C TYR A 13 -9.05 -4.10 -4.54
N LYS A 14 -8.48 -3.07 -3.90
CA LYS A 14 -7.12 -2.60 -4.13
C LYS A 14 -6.36 -2.56 -2.81
N LEU A 15 -5.19 -3.18 -2.78
CA LEU A 15 -4.25 -3.12 -1.66
C LEU A 15 -3.07 -2.23 -2.05
N ILE A 16 -2.61 -1.41 -1.11
CA ILE A 16 -1.33 -0.69 -1.18
C ILE A 16 -0.44 -1.14 -0.01
N ASP A 17 0.74 -1.67 -0.31
CA ASP A 17 1.73 -2.12 0.68
C ASP A 17 2.90 -1.13 0.74
N PHE A 18 3.21 -0.69 1.96
CA PHE A 18 4.29 0.22 2.30
C PHE A 18 5.39 -0.57 3.04
N PRO A 19 6.38 -1.13 2.32
CA PRO A 19 7.39 -2.03 2.91
C PRO A 19 8.26 -1.39 3.98
N VAL A 20 8.50 -0.07 3.93
CA VAL A 20 9.39 0.62 4.87
C VAL A 20 8.73 0.82 6.24
N SER A 21 7.46 1.22 6.24
CA SER A 21 6.65 1.44 7.44
C SER A 21 5.88 0.20 7.90
N LYS A 22 5.85 -0.86 7.09
CA LYS A 22 5.04 -2.08 7.28
C LYS A 22 3.54 -1.78 7.38
N ARG A 23 3.09 -0.70 6.73
CA ARG A 23 1.69 -0.31 6.66
C ARG A 23 1.05 -0.89 5.41
N ARG A 24 -0.23 -1.25 5.52
CA ARG A 24 -1.08 -1.64 4.40
C ARG A 24 -2.33 -0.81 4.41
N LEU A 25 -2.87 -0.51 3.24
CA LEU A 25 -4.18 0.10 3.06
C LEU A 25 -4.99 -0.80 2.13
N LEU A 26 -6.27 -0.99 2.45
CA LEU A 26 -7.20 -1.77 1.64
C LEU A 26 -8.40 -0.91 1.27
N PHE A 27 -8.76 -0.87 -0.01
CA PHE A 27 -9.90 -0.11 -0.51
C PHE A 27 -10.81 -0.99 -1.34
N ASN A 28 -12.13 -0.85 -1.17
CA ASN A 28 -13.12 -1.37 -2.11
C ASN A 28 -13.38 -0.30 -3.18
N VAL A 29 -12.64 -0.35 -4.29
CA VAL A 29 -12.69 0.65 -5.36
C VAL A 29 -13.95 0.58 -6.21
N ALA A 30 -14.75 -0.49 -6.09
CA ALA A 30 -16.06 -0.58 -6.74
C ALA A 30 -17.09 0.35 -6.05
N ASN A 31 -17.03 0.45 -4.72
CA ASN A 31 -17.94 1.28 -3.93
C ASN A 31 -17.32 2.62 -3.47
N ASP A 32 -15.99 2.71 -3.42
CA ASP A 32 -15.23 3.88 -2.99
C ASP A 32 -14.08 4.16 -3.96
N ILE A 33 -14.45 4.67 -5.15
CA ILE A 33 -13.49 5.01 -6.21
C ILE A 33 -12.47 6.09 -5.79
N SER A 34 -12.81 6.88 -4.76
CA SER A 34 -11.93 7.91 -4.19
C SER A 34 -10.89 7.37 -3.22
N GLU A 35 -10.93 6.08 -2.87
CA GLU A 35 -10.02 5.45 -1.90
C GLU A 35 -9.99 6.21 -0.57
N SER A 36 -11.18 6.59 -0.09
CA SER A 36 -11.38 7.45 1.08
C SER A 36 -11.43 6.68 2.40
N THR A 37 -11.87 5.42 2.35
CA THR A 37 -12.10 4.58 3.53
C THR A 37 -11.14 3.39 3.53
N ASP A 38 -10.20 3.36 4.47
CA ASP A 38 -9.32 2.21 4.66
C ASP A 38 -10.05 1.06 5.38
N LEU A 39 -10.07 -0.10 4.74
CA LEU A 39 -10.67 -1.34 5.21
C LEU A 39 -9.63 -2.31 5.78
N SER A 40 -8.34 -1.95 5.84
CA SER A 40 -7.26 -2.87 6.18
C SER A 40 -7.42 -3.54 7.55
N GLU A 41 -7.88 -2.78 8.56
CA GLU A 41 -8.16 -3.28 9.91
C GLU A 41 -9.55 -3.93 10.04
N ILE A 42 -10.47 -3.63 9.12
CA ILE A 42 -11.85 -4.13 9.12
C ILE A 42 -11.91 -5.51 8.44
N GLU A 43 -11.17 -5.70 7.35
CA GLU A 43 -11.09 -6.93 6.56
C GLU A 43 -9.65 -7.48 6.52
N PRO A 44 -9.09 -7.93 7.65
CA PRO A 44 -7.70 -8.39 7.71
C PRO A 44 -7.43 -9.62 6.84
N ALA A 45 -8.41 -10.52 6.71
CA ALA A 45 -8.27 -11.71 5.86
C ALA A 45 -8.12 -11.37 4.37
N VAL A 46 -8.83 -10.33 3.89
CA VAL A 46 -8.71 -9.86 2.50
C VAL A 46 -7.37 -9.14 2.30
N THR A 47 -6.99 -8.33 3.29
CA THR A 47 -5.70 -7.62 3.33
C THR A 47 -4.52 -8.59 3.22
N ASP A 48 -4.49 -9.64 4.04
CA ASP A 48 -3.41 -10.63 4.06
C ASP A 48 -3.35 -11.46 2.78
N LYS A 49 -4.51 -11.86 2.24
CA LYS A 49 -4.58 -12.58 0.96
C LYS A 49 -3.99 -11.77 -0.19
N LEU A 50 -4.38 -10.50 -0.31
CA LEU A 50 -3.86 -9.61 -1.35
C LEU A 50 -2.38 -9.32 -1.14
N ALA A 51 -1.93 -9.20 0.12
CA ALA A 51 -0.53 -8.95 0.43
C ALA A 51 0.35 -10.15 0.05
N GLU A 52 -0.12 -11.37 0.31
CA GLU A 52 0.55 -12.59 -0.11
C GLU A 52 0.66 -12.67 -1.65
N GLN A 53 -0.45 -12.41 -2.36
CA GLN A 53 -0.45 -12.41 -3.83
C GLN A 53 0.48 -11.34 -4.42
N LEU A 54 0.50 -10.14 -3.82
CA LEU A 54 1.43 -9.08 -4.22
C LEU A 54 2.88 -9.51 -3.98
N SER A 55 3.18 -10.07 -2.82
CA SER A 55 4.53 -10.56 -2.50
C SER A 55 5.00 -11.63 -3.49
N GLN A 56 4.16 -12.63 -3.74
CA GLN A 56 4.45 -13.70 -4.70
C GLN A 56 4.73 -13.15 -6.09
N TYR A 57 3.93 -12.18 -6.55
CA TYR A 57 4.14 -11.54 -7.85
C TYR A 57 5.47 -10.78 -7.90
N LEU A 58 5.75 -9.93 -6.90
CA LEU A 58 6.99 -9.14 -6.84
C LEU A 58 8.23 -10.04 -6.81
N ASP A 59 8.19 -11.14 -6.07
CA ASP A 59 9.29 -12.12 -6.06
C ASP A 59 9.42 -12.82 -7.43
N SER A 60 8.32 -13.15 -8.11
CA SER A 60 8.34 -13.82 -9.42
C SER A 60 8.98 -12.97 -10.53
N VAL A 61 8.86 -11.65 -10.44
CA VAL A 61 9.48 -10.71 -11.40
C VAL A 61 10.82 -10.16 -10.91
N ASN A 62 11.33 -10.67 -9.77
CA ASN A 62 12.54 -10.18 -9.11
C ASN A 62 12.54 -8.65 -8.94
N ALA A 63 11.43 -8.11 -8.42
CA ALA A 63 11.27 -6.67 -8.20
C ALA A 63 12.30 -6.12 -7.19
N GLU A 64 12.83 -4.93 -7.47
CA GLU A 64 13.76 -4.24 -6.58
C GLU A 64 13.08 -3.87 -5.25
N LYS A 65 13.73 -4.17 -4.12
CA LYS A 65 13.22 -3.87 -2.78
C LYS A 65 13.89 -2.60 -2.24
N PRO A 66 13.19 -1.78 -1.41
CA PRO A 66 13.77 -0.54 -0.91
C PRO A 66 15.08 -0.71 -0.12
N GLN A 67 15.25 -1.88 0.51
CA GLN A 67 16.49 -2.28 1.21
C GLN A 67 17.70 -2.45 0.29
N ASP A 68 17.48 -2.67 -1.01
CA ASP A 68 18.54 -2.81 -2.02
C ASP A 68 19.04 -1.42 -2.48
N SER A 69 18.26 -0.37 -2.24
CA SER A 69 18.58 1.01 -2.60
C SER A 69 19.16 1.80 -1.41
N GLY A 70 20.46 2.12 -1.46
CA GLY A 70 21.13 2.93 -0.42
C GLY A 70 20.66 4.40 -0.33
N SER A 71 19.81 4.84 -1.25
CA SER A 71 19.32 6.23 -1.36
C SER A 71 18.01 6.49 -0.61
N TRP A 72 17.37 5.48 -0.03
CA TRP A 72 16.03 5.61 0.53
C TRP A 72 16.03 6.01 2.02
N SER A 73 15.94 7.32 2.29
CA SER A 73 15.80 7.85 3.65
C SER A 73 14.51 7.35 4.31
N ARG A 74 14.62 6.65 5.47
CA ARG A 74 13.48 6.18 6.29
C ARG A 74 12.58 7.35 6.73
N ALA A 75 11.62 7.71 5.89
CA ALA A 75 10.68 8.79 6.13
C ALA A 75 9.62 8.40 7.17
N GLY A 76 9.97 8.54 8.45
CA GLY A 76 9.05 8.96 9.53
C GLY A 76 8.02 7.94 10.04
N LYS A 77 8.18 7.51 11.30
CA LYS A 77 7.24 6.70 12.11
C LYS A 77 5.84 7.30 12.38
N ASN A 78 5.44 8.38 11.71
CA ASN A 78 4.15 9.05 11.94
C ASN A 78 3.38 9.21 10.63
N GLY A 79 2.64 8.16 10.25
CA GLY A 79 1.69 8.17 9.14
C GLY A 79 0.42 8.96 9.44
N THR A 80 0.52 10.19 9.96
CA THR A 80 -0.64 11.09 10.04
C THR A 80 -0.89 11.65 8.65
N VAL A 81 -1.81 11.04 7.91
CA VAL A 81 -2.17 11.45 6.55
C VAL A 81 -2.73 12.87 6.58
N LYS A 82 -1.92 13.87 6.22
CA LYS A 82 -2.43 15.18 5.78
C LYS A 82 -2.20 15.31 4.29
N SER A 83 -3.03 14.60 3.53
CA SER A 83 -3.13 14.83 2.10
C SER A 83 -3.67 16.25 1.88
N LYS A 84 -2.82 17.15 1.35
CA LYS A 84 -3.22 18.49 0.87
C LYS A 84 -3.53 18.46 -0.63
N PHE A 85 -3.93 17.31 -1.18
CA PHE A 85 -4.22 17.16 -2.61
C PHE A 85 -5.44 17.97 -3.08
N PHE A 86 -6.28 18.44 -2.16
CA PHE A 86 -7.45 19.28 -2.44
C PHE A 86 -7.28 20.73 -1.95
N LYS A 87 -6.20 21.41 -2.34
CA LYS A 87 -6.20 22.88 -2.34
C LYS A 87 -6.05 23.38 -3.77
N ARG A 88 -7.18 23.76 -4.35
CA ARG A 88 -7.29 24.57 -5.55
C ARG A 88 -7.35 26.05 -5.15
#